data_AF-A0A813JH09-F1
#
_entry.id   AF-A0A813JH09-F1
#
_cell.length_a   1.000
_cell.length_b   1.000
_cell.length_c   1.000
_cell.angle_alpha   90.00
_cell.angle_beta   90.00
_cell.angle_gamma   90.00
#
_symmetry.space_group_name_H-M   'P 1'
#
loop_
_entity.id
_entity.type
_entity.pdbx_description
1 polymer ?
#
loop_
_entity_poly.entity_id
_entity_poly.type
_entity_poly.pdbx_seq_one_letter_code
_entity_poly.pdbx_strand_id
1 'polypeptide(L)'
;YLTGDGTVGQKGEGATIFPEPKYECPDMEKCCELAAQQLRERKAGREEAAQEQGEEGPLLLIPSKAGRALLFRSHTPHLDLDSGAVHGACPAGPGGKWVVQRWFRTTSQHKKGYPRDEKHDGPSGL
;
A
#
# COMPACT_ATOMS: atom_id res chain seq x y z
N TYR A 1 14.05 -2.93 -14.03
CA TYR A 1 12.79 -3.68 -14.23
C TYR A 1 12.15 -3.90 -12.88
N LEU A 2 10.89 -3.50 -12.71
CA LEU A 2 10.12 -3.78 -11.49
C LEU A 2 9.80 -5.29 -11.47
N THR A 3 9.93 -5.94 -10.31
CA THR A 3 9.77 -7.40 -10.14
C THR A 3 8.39 -7.74 -9.55
N GLY A 4 7.96 -9.00 -9.71
CA GLY A 4 6.70 -9.54 -9.17
C GLY A 4 5.62 -9.76 -10.24
N ASP A 5 4.88 -10.85 -10.12
CA ASP A 5 3.80 -11.26 -11.02
C ASP A 5 2.38 -10.96 -10.46
N GLY A 6 2.31 -10.47 -9.22
CA GLY A 6 1.07 -10.22 -8.49
C GLY A 6 0.53 -11.44 -7.73
N THR A 7 1.30 -12.52 -7.65
CA THR A 7 1.02 -13.65 -6.76
C THR A 7 1.52 -13.37 -5.35
N VAL A 8 0.89 -14.00 -4.36
CA VAL A 8 1.27 -13.84 -2.95
C VAL A 8 2.11 -15.04 -2.53
N GLY A 9 3.43 -14.82 -2.36
CA GLY A 9 4.34 -15.82 -1.79
C GLY A 9 4.00 -16.12 -0.33
N GLN A 10 4.58 -17.18 0.25
CA GLN A 10 4.16 -17.77 1.54
C GLN A 10 4.12 -16.77 2.71
N LYS A 11 5.07 -15.83 2.74
CA LYS A 11 5.17 -14.80 3.78
C LYS A 11 4.68 -13.41 3.33
N GLY A 12 4.02 -13.34 2.16
CA GLY A 12 3.63 -12.06 1.56
C GLY A 12 4.83 -11.24 1.11
N GLU A 13 5.89 -11.89 0.60
CA GLU A 13 7.16 -11.21 0.34
C GLU A 13 6.99 -10.00 -0.59
N GLY A 14 7.54 -8.88 -0.15
CA GLY A 14 7.50 -7.63 -0.90
C GLY A 14 6.09 -7.10 -1.14
N ALA A 15 5.04 -7.60 -0.50
CA ALA A 15 3.71 -6.99 -0.59
C ALA A 15 3.69 -5.61 0.09
N THR A 16 2.69 -4.80 -0.27
CA THR A 16 2.31 -3.61 0.50
C THR A 16 1.15 -4.01 1.41
N ILE A 17 1.23 -3.67 2.69
CA ILE A 17 0.20 -4.00 3.68
C ILE A 17 -0.45 -2.72 4.21
N PHE A 18 -1.76 -2.76 4.38
CA PHE A 18 -2.58 -1.73 5.03
C PHE A 18 -3.28 -2.38 6.22
N PRO A 19 -2.72 -2.28 7.44
CA PRO A 19 -3.38 -2.79 8.63
C PRO A 19 -4.58 -1.90 8.98
N GLU A 20 -5.67 -2.52 9.45
CA GLU A 20 -6.76 -1.76 10.05
C GLU A 20 -6.27 -1.02 11.31
N PRO A 21 -6.79 0.19 11.60
CA PRO A 21 -6.38 0.98 12.76
C PRO A 21 -6.51 0.25 14.11
N LYS A 22 -7.44 -0.71 14.18
CA LYS A 22 -7.73 -1.50 15.39
C LYS A 22 -6.83 -2.74 15.49
N TYR A 23 -6.13 -3.09 14.43
CA TYR A 23 -5.28 -4.27 14.38
C TYR A 23 -3.84 -3.85 14.64
N GLU A 24 -3.38 -4.09 15.85
CA GLU A 24 -1.98 -3.84 16.20
C GLU A 24 -1.11 -4.95 15.60
N CYS A 25 -0.11 -4.54 14.83
CA CYS A 25 0.96 -5.41 14.36
C CYS A 25 2.13 -5.36 15.34
N PRO A 26 2.22 -6.26 16.34
CA PRO A 26 3.35 -6.29 17.25
C PRO A 26 4.65 -6.66 16.52
N ASP A 27 4.52 -7.39 15.42
CA ASP A 27 5.62 -7.81 14.56
C ASP A 27 5.16 -7.77 13.09
N MET A 28 5.87 -6.99 12.28
CA MET A 28 5.51 -6.76 10.87
C MET A 28 5.62 -8.02 10.03
N GLU A 29 6.57 -8.92 10.32
CA GLU A 29 6.72 -10.17 9.56
C GLU A 29 5.50 -11.07 9.76
N LYS A 30 5.09 -11.28 11.02
CA LYS A 30 3.88 -12.04 11.35
C LYS A 30 2.61 -11.42 10.75
N CYS A 31 2.50 -10.09 10.75
CA CYS A 31 1.36 -9.43 10.10
C CYS A 31 1.31 -9.72 8.60
N CYS A 32 2.45 -9.70 7.93
CA CYS A 32 2.55 -10.04 6.52
C CYS A 32 2.21 -11.52 6.24
N GLU A 33 2.67 -12.44 7.09
CA GLU A 33 2.32 -13.86 6.99
C GLU A 33 0.81 -14.10 7.15
N LEU A 34 0.20 -13.50 8.17
CA LEU A 34 -1.24 -13.61 8.43
C LEU A 34 -2.07 -13.01 7.29
N ALA A 35 -1.71 -11.82 6.83
CA ALA A 35 -2.41 -11.18 5.72
C ALA A 35 -2.27 -11.99 4.42
N ALA A 36 -1.11 -12.62 4.20
CA ALA A 36 -0.87 -13.47 3.04
C ALA A 36 -1.68 -14.76 3.10
N GLN A 37 -1.80 -15.37 4.29
CA GLN A 37 -2.67 -16.51 4.52
C GLN A 37 -4.14 -16.15 4.25
N GLN A 38 -4.64 -15.06 4.84
CA GLN A 38 -6.02 -14.59 4.62
C GLN A 38 -6.29 -14.35 3.12
N LEU A 39 -5.35 -13.76 2.40
CA LEU A 39 -5.49 -13.53 0.96
C LEU A 39 -5.55 -14.85 0.17
N ARG A 40 -4.79 -15.88 0.56
CA ARG A 40 -4.85 -17.20 -0.10
C ARG A 40 -6.15 -17.92 0.18
N GLU A 41 -6.59 -17.94 1.43
CA GLU A 41 -7.85 -18.56 1.84
C GLU A 41 -9.03 -17.92 1.10
N ARG A 42 -9.03 -16.58 1.01
CA ARG A 42 -10.02 -15.83 0.22
C ARG A 42 -9.98 -16.18 -1.26
N LYS A 43 -8.79 -16.24 -1.88
CA LYS A 43 -8.63 -16.61 -3.30
C LYS A 43 -9.07 -18.04 -3.59
N ALA A 44 -8.77 -18.98 -2.70
CA ALA A 44 -9.23 -20.36 -2.81
C ALA A 44 -10.77 -20.46 -2.71
N GLY A 45 -11.40 -19.58 -1.93
CA GLY A 45 -12.86 -19.43 -1.91
C GLY A 45 -13.45 -18.59 -3.05
N ARG A 46 -12.62 -17.93 -3.88
CA ARG A 46 -13.01 -16.95 -4.91
C ARG A 46 -12.83 -17.43 -6.36
N GLU A 47 -12.46 -18.68 -6.61
CA GLU A 47 -12.62 -19.23 -7.97
C GLU A 47 -14.09 -19.16 -8.47
N GLU A 48 -15.06 -18.82 -7.61
CA GLU A 48 -16.45 -18.54 -7.96
C GLU A 48 -16.88 -17.05 -8.00
N ALA A 49 -16.06 -16.07 -7.60
CA ALA A 49 -16.51 -14.66 -7.53
C ALA A 49 -15.40 -13.65 -7.87
N ALA A 50 -15.23 -13.38 -9.17
CA ALA A 50 -14.43 -12.27 -9.67
C ALA A 50 -15.20 -10.95 -9.51
N GLN A 51 -14.99 -10.21 -8.42
CA GLN A 51 -15.26 -8.77 -8.47
C GLN A 51 -14.40 -7.95 -7.49
N GLU A 52 -13.80 -6.90 -8.06
CA GLU A 52 -13.16 -5.77 -7.41
C GLU A 52 -14.19 -5.00 -6.58
N GLN A 53 -14.40 -5.41 -5.34
CA GLN A 53 -15.03 -4.55 -4.32
C GLN A 53 -14.11 -4.55 -3.11
N GLY A 54 -13.83 -3.35 -2.59
CA GLY A 54 -12.93 -3.11 -1.47
C GLY A 54 -13.26 -4.08 -0.35
N GLU A 55 -12.37 -5.05 -0.16
CA GLU A 55 -12.63 -6.16 0.74
C GLU A 55 -12.35 -5.73 2.17
N GLU A 56 -13.39 -5.76 3.01
CA GLU A 56 -13.21 -5.62 4.44
C GLU A 56 -12.47 -6.85 5.00
N GLY A 57 -11.46 -6.58 5.80
CA GLY A 57 -10.56 -7.54 6.39
C GLY A 57 -9.55 -6.78 7.23
N PRO A 58 -9.15 -7.33 8.40
CA PRO A 58 -8.30 -6.60 9.34
C PRO A 58 -6.94 -6.19 8.74
N LEU A 59 -6.52 -6.84 7.66
CA LEU A 59 -5.29 -6.58 6.94
C LEU A 59 -5.55 -6.62 5.43
N LEU A 60 -5.38 -5.49 4.75
CA LEU A 60 -5.37 -5.45 3.29
C LEU A 60 -3.93 -5.67 2.79
N LEU A 61 -3.69 -6.79 2.11
CA LEU A 61 -2.40 -7.11 1.51
C LEU A 61 -2.46 -6.98 -0.02
N ILE A 62 -1.53 -6.21 -0.57
CA ILE A 62 -1.40 -6.02 -2.01
C ILE A 62 -0.08 -6.62 -2.49
N PRO A 63 -0.12 -7.78 -3.19
CA PRO A 63 1.08 -8.38 -3.75
C PRO A 63 1.72 -7.48 -4.80
N SER A 64 3.06 -7.47 -4.81
CA SER A 64 3.83 -6.73 -5.80
C SER A 64 3.62 -7.32 -7.20
N LYS A 65 3.29 -6.45 -8.14
CA LYS A 65 3.17 -6.78 -9.57
C LYS A 65 3.91 -5.73 -10.38
N ALA A 66 4.81 -6.17 -11.25
CA ALA A 66 5.54 -5.28 -12.15
C ALA A 66 4.55 -4.43 -12.98
N GLY A 67 4.76 -3.11 -13.00
CA GLY A 67 3.90 -2.17 -13.71
C GLY A 67 2.58 -1.81 -13.00
N ARG A 68 2.24 -2.41 -11.85
CA ARG A 68 1.09 -1.98 -11.05
C ARG A 68 1.43 -0.73 -10.25
N ALA A 69 0.53 0.25 -10.27
CA ALA A 69 0.56 1.42 -9.40
C ALA A 69 -0.50 1.31 -8.29
N LEU A 70 -0.18 1.82 -7.11
CA LEU A 70 -1.11 1.96 -6.00
C LEU A 70 -1.29 3.45 -5.69
N LEU A 71 -2.54 3.90 -5.71
CA LEU A 71 -2.92 5.25 -5.33
C LEU A 71 -3.87 5.17 -4.14
N PHE A 72 -3.51 5.83 -3.05
CA PHE A 72 -4.33 5.96 -1.85
C PHE A 72 -4.15 7.38 -1.28
N ARG A 73 -5.10 7.81 -0.45
CA ARG A 73 -5.07 9.13 0.19
C ARG A 73 -4.64 8.96 1.64
N SER A 74 -3.69 9.77 2.08
CA SER A 74 -3.29 9.83 3.49
C SER A 74 -4.20 10.71 4.36
N HIS A 75 -5.18 11.36 3.74
CA HIS A 75 -6.10 12.29 4.40
C HIS A 75 -7.54 12.04 3.98
N THR A 76 -8.46 12.33 4.89
CA THR A 76 -9.90 12.35 4.62
C THR A 76 -10.24 13.51 3.67
N PRO A 77 -11.47 13.56 3.09
CA PRO A 77 -11.94 14.71 2.33
C PRO A 77 -11.92 16.04 3.12
N HIS A 78 -11.89 15.98 4.45
CA HIS A 78 -11.85 17.13 5.34
C HIS A 78 -10.42 17.54 5.75
N LEU A 79 -9.39 16.92 5.16
CA LEU A 79 -7.96 17.17 5.40
C LEU A 79 -7.42 16.65 6.74
N ASP A 80 -8.18 15.84 7.46
CA ASP A 80 -7.67 15.11 8.63
C ASP A 80 -6.84 13.91 8.19
N LEU A 81 -5.92 13.45 9.05
CA LEU A 81 -5.18 12.20 8.79
C LEU A 81 -6.16 11.02 8.74
N ASP A 82 -6.05 10.21 7.69
CA ASP A 82 -6.85 8.99 7.56
C ASP A 82 -6.12 7.82 8.23
N SER A 83 -6.68 7.32 9.34
CA SER A 83 -6.11 6.18 10.06
C SER A 83 -6.12 4.89 9.21
N GLY A 84 -7.05 4.76 8.25
CA GLY A 84 -7.08 3.64 7.30
C GLY A 84 -5.97 3.70 6.25
N ALA A 85 -5.23 4.81 6.15
CA ALA A 85 -4.12 4.98 5.22
C ALA A 85 -2.76 4.56 5.80
N VAL A 86 -2.73 4.06 7.05
CA VAL A 86 -1.54 3.44 7.62
C VAL A 86 -1.13 2.27 6.73
N HIS A 87 0.14 2.24 6.33
CA HIS A 87 0.64 1.22 5.43
C HIS A 87 2.12 0.94 5.67
N GLY A 88 2.55 -0.23 5.22
CA GLY A 88 3.93 -0.68 5.31
C GLY A 88 4.33 -1.55 4.14
N ALA A 89 5.61 -1.93 4.11
CA ALA A 89 6.15 -2.89 3.17
C ALA A 89 6.50 -4.18 3.92
N CYS A 90 6.00 -5.30 3.41
CA CYS A 90 6.41 -6.62 3.88
C CYS A 90 7.86 -6.90 3.48
N PRO A 91 8.60 -7.74 4.25
CA PRO A 91 9.97 -8.12 3.91
C PRO A 91 10.07 -8.61 2.46
N ALA A 92 11.04 -8.10 1.70
CA ALA A 92 11.11 -8.32 0.26
C ALA A 92 11.52 -9.74 -0.16
N GLY A 93 11.96 -10.58 0.78
CA GLY A 93 12.56 -11.88 0.48
C GLY A 93 13.92 -11.77 -0.22
N PRO A 94 14.51 -12.90 -0.63
CA PRO A 94 15.87 -12.96 -1.19
C PRO A 94 16.00 -12.29 -2.57
N GLY A 95 14.90 -12.17 -3.33
CA GLY A 95 14.90 -11.52 -4.65
C GLY A 95 14.88 -9.98 -4.60
N GLY A 96 14.63 -9.40 -3.42
CA GLY A 96 14.47 -7.96 -3.26
C GLY A 96 13.22 -7.38 -3.92
N LYS A 97 12.95 -6.10 -3.65
CA LYS A 97 11.80 -5.35 -4.18
C LYS A 97 12.25 -3.96 -4.61
N TRP A 98 11.80 -3.55 -5.81
CA TRP A 98 11.98 -2.20 -6.31
C TRP A 98 10.64 -1.49 -6.42
N VAL A 99 10.57 -0.27 -5.89
CA VAL A 99 9.40 0.60 -5.99
C VAL A 99 9.82 2.03 -6.28
N VAL A 100 8.91 2.78 -6.89
CA VAL A 100 9.01 4.22 -7.03
C VAL A 100 7.78 4.83 -6.35
N GLN A 101 8.01 5.79 -5.45
CA GLN A 101 6.95 6.44 -4.69
C GLN A 101 6.90 7.92 -5.04
N ARG A 102 5.70 8.42 -5.36
CA ARG A 102 5.43 9.84 -5.60
C ARG A 102 4.39 10.32 -4.61
N TRP A 103 4.67 11.43 -3.94
CA TRP A 103 3.70 12.10 -3.07
C TRP A 103 3.06 13.27 -3.80
N PHE A 104 1.73 13.34 -3.73
CA PHE A 104 0.95 14.47 -4.19
C PHE A 104 0.58 15.31 -2.98
N ARG A 105 0.88 16.61 -3.01
CA ARG A 105 0.52 17.56 -1.96
C ARG A 105 -0.57 18.48 -2.48
N THR A 106 -1.57 18.77 -1.65
CA THR A 106 -2.57 19.80 -1.96
C THR A 106 -2.04 21.17 -1.53
N THR A 107 -2.46 22.22 -2.23
CA THR A 107 -1.99 23.61 -2.03
C THR A 107 -2.20 24.14 -0.60
N SER A 108 -3.12 23.57 0.18
CA SER A 108 -3.34 23.93 1.59
C SER A 108 -2.20 23.47 2.51
N GLN A 109 -1.45 22.41 2.17
CA GLN A 109 -0.33 21.91 2.96
C GLN A 109 0.97 22.71 2.77
N HIS A 110 1.07 23.51 1.70
CA HIS A 110 2.22 24.39 1.48
C HIS A 110 2.33 25.52 2.51
N LYS A 111 1.24 25.87 3.22
CA LYS A 111 1.26 26.93 4.23
C LYS A 111 2.07 26.57 5.50
N LYS A 112 2.46 25.31 5.70
CA LYS A 112 3.35 24.88 6.78
C LYS A 112 4.73 24.46 6.23
N GLY A 113 5.55 25.44 5.88
CA GLY A 113 7.00 25.42 6.08
C GLY A 113 7.90 24.47 5.27
N TYR A 114 7.40 23.72 4.28
CA TYR A 114 8.30 22.95 3.39
C TYR A 114 8.63 23.77 2.13
N PRO A 115 9.92 24.02 1.85
CA PRO A 115 10.30 24.68 0.60
C PRO A 115 9.86 23.83 -0.59
N ARG A 116 9.37 24.50 -1.64
CA ARG A 116 8.95 23.87 -2.89
C ARG A 116 10.15 23.18 -3.54
N ASP A 117 9.94 21.98 -4.07
CA ASP A 117 10.97 21.25 -4.81
C ASP A 117 10.70 21.38 -6.31
N GLU A 118 11.38 22.30 -6.99
CA GLU A 118 11.14 22.56 -8.43
C GLU A 118 11.42 21.35 -9.33
N LYS A 119 12.36 20.47 -8.94
CA LYS A 119 12.68 19.24 -9.69
C LYS A 119 11.48 18.29 -9.73
N HIS A 120 10.63 18.37 -8.71
CA HIS A 120 9.61 17.37 -8.42
C HIS A 120 8.19 17.94 -8.56
N ASP A 121 7.96 19.16 -8.12
CA ASP A 121 6.65 19.83 -8.10
C ASP A 121 6.34 20.58 -9.41
N GLY A 122 7.28 20.60 -10.36
CA GLY A 122 7.12 21.27 -11.64
C GLY A 122 7.21 22.80 -11.55
N PRO A 123 7.21 23.51 -12.70
CA PRO A 123 7.33 24.97 -12.75
C PRO A 123 6.12 25.68 -12.15
N SER A 124 6.32 26.89 -11.65
CA SER A 124 5.25 27.78 -11.17
C SER A 124 4.33 28.19 -12.33
N GLY A 125 3.01 27.96 -12.21
CA GLY A 125 2.03 28.68 -13.03
C GLY A 125 1.42 27.94 -14.23
N LEU A 126 1.00 26.69 -14.04
CA LEU A 126 -0.07 26.08 -14.85
C LEU A 126 -1.38 26.06 -14.06
#